data_AF-A0A2E3B316-F1
#
_entry.id   AF-A0A2E3B316-F1
#
_cell.length_a   1.000
_cell.length_b   1.000
_cell.length_c   1.000
_cell.angle_alpha   90.00
_cell.angle_beta   90.00
_cell.angle_gamma   90.00
#
_symmetry.space_group_name_H-M   'P 1'
#
loop_
_entity.id
_entity.type
_entity.pdbx_description
1 polymer ?
#
loop_
_entity_poly.entity_id
_entity_poly.type
_entity_poly.pdbx_seq_one_letter_code
_entity_poly.pdbx_strand_id
1 'polypeptide(L)'
;MSINNLLSVLEDNDKFKSIVKRINSSKDFDMSLFTPAKDFFLAAFLREQKKPSVIITESSSSAYDLYDRMSYYLHDCFNILNFPDSDDLYYENFSKNKDIEIDRIKCLASMEAYHRDKSIP
;
A
#
# COMPACT_ATOMS: atom_id res chain seq x y z
N MET A 1 -7.16 -2.43 -16.95
CA MET A 1 -6.05 -1.88 -17.74
C MET A 1 -5.16 -1.12 -16.77
N SER A 2 -3.93 -1.58 -16.55
CA SER A 2 -3.00 -0.89 -15.64
C SER A 2 -2.07 0.06 -16.39
N ILE A 3 -1.72 1.16 -15.71
CA ILE A 3 -0.74 2.16 -16.17
C ILE A 3 0.67 1.83 -15.66
N ASN A 4 0.94 0.56 -15.33
CA ASN A 4 2.24 0.04 -14.90
C ASN A 4 3.44 0.57 -15.73
N ASN A 5 3.31 0.67 -17.05
CA ASN A 5 4.39 1.14 -17.93
C ASN A 5 4.71 2.64 -17.79
N LEU A 6 3.83 3.44 -17.20
CA LEU A 6 4.13 4.86 -16.96
C LEU A 6 5.05 5.04 -15.76
N LEU A 7 4.97 4.13 -14.77
CA LEU A 7 5.81 4.18 -13.59
C LEU A 7 7.30 4.03 -13.93
N SER A 8 7.65 3.30 -15.01
CA SER A 8 9.06 3.12 -15.40
C SER A 8 9.70 4.43 -15.87
N VAL A 9 8.89 5.33 -16.46
CA VAL A 9 9.36 6.67 -16.85
C VAL A 9 9.79 7.48 -15.62
N LEU A 10 9.10 7.30 -14.49
CA LEU A 10 9.48 7.96 -13.24
C LEU A 10 10.71 7.30 -12.61
N GLU A 11 10.80 5.97 -12.66
CA GLU A 11 11.94 5.21 -12.13
C GLU A 11 13.25 5.55 -12.85
N ASP A 12 13.19 5.81 -14.15
CA ASP A 12 14.38 6.18 -14.94
C ASP A 12 14.89 7.59 -14.62
N ASN A 13 14.08 8.42 -13.96
CA ASN A 13 14.42 9.80 -13.64
C ASN A 13 15.48 9.90 -12.53
N ASP A 14 16.58 10.63 -12.80
CA ASP A 14 17.67 10.79 -11.83
C ASP A 14 17.23 11.46 -10.52
N LYS A 15 16.25 12.39 -10.57
CA LYS A 15 15.71 13.01 -9.36
C LYS A 15 14.97 11.99 -8.51
N PHE A 16 14.16 11.12 -9.13
CA PHE A 16 13.48 10.05 -8.42
C PHE A 16 14.49 9.14 -7.72
N LYS A 17 15.49 8.63 -8.45
CA LYS A 17 16.57 7.79 -7.89
C LYS A 17 17.28 8.46 -6.71
N SER A 18 17.55 9.77 -6.81
CA SER A 18 18.19 10.52 -5.73
C SER A 18 17.32 10.61 -4.46
N ILE A 19 16.00 10.78 -4.62
CA ILE A 19 15.04 10.83 -3.52
C ILE A 19 14.93 9.44 -2.87
N VAL A 20 14.76 8.39 -3.67
CA VAL A 20 14.71 7.00 -3.18
C VAL A 20 15.97 6.65 -2.39
N LYS A 21 17.15 7.02 -2.90
CA LYS A 21 18.43 6.79 -2.19
C LYS A 21 18.47 7.52 -0.85
N ARG A 22 17.97 8.76 -0.79
CA ARG A 22 17.90 9.54 0.45
C ARG A 22 16.94 8.93 1.46
N ILE A 23 15.77 8.46 1.02
CA ILE A 23 14.81 7.74 1.86
C ILE A 23 15.47 6.48 2.43
N ASN A 24 16.12 5.69 1.59
CA ASN A 24 16.77 4.44 2.02
C ASN A 24 17.96 4.62 2.95
N SER A 25 18.60 5.80 2.94
CA SER A 25 19.75 6.11 3.81
C SER A 25 19.36 6.54 5.22
N SER A 26 18.09 6.89 5.44
CA SER A 26 17.59 7.40 6.71
C SER A 26 16.54 6.48 7.30
N LYS A 27 16.53 6.33 8.62
CA LYS A 27 15.45 5.62 9.33
C LYS A 27 14.12 6.37 9.23
N ASP A 28 14.20 7.70 9.43
CA ASP A 28 13.06 8.60 9.41
C ASP A 28 13.25 9.61 8.28
N PHE A 29 12.20 9.83 7.49
CA PHE A 29 12.19 10.76 6.39
C PHE A 29 10.83 11.46 6.30
N ASP A 30 10.84 12.77 6.13
CA ASP A 30 9.65 13.59 5.95
C ASP A 30 9.66 14.23 4.56
N MET A 31 8.52 14.15 3.87
CA MET A 31 8.35 14.65 2.51
C MET A 31 6.90 15.08 2.29
N SER A 32 6.76 16.29 1.77
CA SER A 32 5.48 16.76 1.24
C SER A 32 5.47 16.62 -0.28
N LEU A 33 4.46 15.95 -0.80
CA LEU A 33 4.22 15.78 -2.24
C LEU A 33 2.89 16.43 -2.59
N PHE A 34 2.83 17.05 -3.77
CA PHE A 34 1.58 17.57 -4.31
C PHE A 34 0.60 16.43 -4.59
N THR A 35 -0.67 16.58 -4.23
CA THR A 35 -1.64 15.48 -4.06
C THR A 35 -1.76 14.51 -5.25
N PRO A 36 -1.91 14.97 -6.52
CA PRO A 36 -1.97 14.06 -7.67
C PRO A 36 -0.65 13.32 -7.95
N ALA A 37 0.48 13.93 -7.56
CA ALA A 37 1.80 13.32 -7.73
C ALA A 37 2.14 12.33 -6.61
N LYS A 38 1.46 12.42 -5.45
CA LYS A 38 1.71 11.57 -4.28
C LYS A 38 1.52 10.10 -4.61
N ASP A 39 0.40 9.75 -5.21
CA ASP A 39 0.03 8.35 -5.43
C ASP A 39 0.87 7.72 -6.55
N PHE A 40 1.12 8.48 -7.62
CA PHE A 40 2.00 8.03 -8.70
C PHE A 40 3.45 7.84 -8.22
N PHE A 41 3.97 8.78 -7.42
CA PHE A 41 5.29 8.64 -6.80
C PHE A 41 5.33 7.45 -5.84
N LEU A 42 4.31 7.29 -4.99
CA LEU A 42 4.21 6.21 -4.03
C LEU A 42 4.20 4.85 -4.74
N ALA A 43 3.44 4.71 -5.83
CA ALA A 43 3.40 3.48 -6.60
C ALA A 43 4.78 3.13 -7.18
N ALA A 44 5.47 4.09 -7.80
CA ALA A 44 6.83 3.88 -8.31
C ALA A 44 7.83 3.57 -7.19
N PHE A 45 7.71 4.26 -6.05
CA PHE A 45 8.54 4.02 -4.88
C PHE A 45 8.39 2.60 -4.36
N LEU A 46 7.14 2.13 -4.17
CA LEU A 46 6.87 0.76 -3.70
C LEU A 46 7.42 -0.29 -4.66
N ARG A 47 7.28 -0.04 -5.97
CA ARG A 47 7.82 -0.92 -7.01
C ARG A 47 9.34 -1.00 -7.01
N GLU A 48 10.02 0.11 -6.76
CA GLU A 48 11.48 0.15 -6.63
C GLU A 48 11.95 -0.54 -5.33
N GLN A 49 11.20 -0.41 -4.23
CA GLN A 49 11.57 -1.01 -2.95
C GLN A 49 11.48 -2.54 -2.95
N LYS A 50 10.50 -3.11 -3.65
CA LYS A 50 10.23 -4.57 -3.71
C LYS A 50 10.18 -5.21 -2.31
N LYS A 51 9.61 -4.49 -1.35
CA LYS A 51 9.48 -4.89 0.05
C LYS A 51 8.03 -4.76 0.50
N PRO A 52 7.56 -5.63 1.40
CA PRO A 52 6.27 -5.43 2.05
C PRO A 52 6.23 -4.07 2.72
N SER A 53 5.14 -3.36 2.51
CA SER A 53 4.95 -2.02 3.04
C SER A 53 3.56 -1.90 3.64
N VAL A 54 3.46 -1.21 4.77
CA VAL A 54 2.19 -0.83 5.39
C VAL A 54 2.01 0.65 5.14
N ILE A 55 0.88 1.02 4.55
CA ILE A 55 0.51 2.41 4.32
C ILE A 55 -0.61 2.75 5.29
N ILE A 56 -0.41 3.82 6.07
CA ILE A 56 -1.37 4.29 7.06
C ILE A 56 -1.96 5.60 6.54
N THR A 57 -3.28 5.66 6.49
CA THR A 57 -4.04 6.87 6.15
C THR A 57 -4.78 7.40 7.38
N GLU A 58 -5.24 8.64 7.29
CA GLU A 58 -5.96 9.33 8.35
C GLU A 58 -7.38 8.81 8.58
N SER A 59 -7.95 8.09 7.61
CA SER A 59 -9.30 7.54 7.70
C SER A 59 -9.48 6.28 6.85
N SER A 60 -10.51 5.49 7.18
CA SER A 60 -10.97 4.36 6.37
C SER A 60 -11.33 4.76 4.94
N SER A 61 -12.03 5.89 4.75
CA SER A 61 -12.38 6.36 3.40
C SER A 61 -11.14 6.63 2.57
N SER A 62 -10.15 7.31 3.15
CA SER A 62 -8.87 7.61 2.48
C SER A 62 -8.08 6.33 2.18
N ALA A 63 -8.20 5.29 3.02
CA ALA A 63 -7.58 3.99 2.79
C ALA A 63 -8.19 3.27 1.58
N TYR A 64 -9.52 3.21 1.49
CA TYR A 64 -10.23 2.63 0.34
C TYR A 64 -9.93 3.36 -0.96
N ASP A 65 -9.99 4.69 -0.92
CA ASP A 65 -9.64 5.56 -2.05
C ASP A 65 -8.20 5.31 -2.54
N LEU A 66 -7.25 5.15 -1.61
CA LEU A 66 -5.86 4.82 -1.93
C LEU A 66 -5.72 3.39 -2.46
N TYR A 67 -6.44 2.42 -1.89
CA TYR A 67 -6.46 1.04 -2.34
C TYR A 67 -6.88 0.93 -3.80
N ASP A 68 -7.96 1.61 -4.21
CA ASP A 68 -8.44 1.59 -5.59
C ASP A 68 -7.41 2.16 -6.56
N ARG A 69 -6.79 3.30 -6.19
CA ARG A 69 -5.75 3.94 -7.00
C ARG A 69 -4.48 3.08 -7.08
N MET A 70 -4.03 2.53 -5.96
CA MET A 70 -2.86 1.64 -5.94
C MET A 70 -3.11 0.37 -6.75
N SER A 71 -4.31 -0.21 -6.66
CA SER A 71 -4.71 -1.38 -7.45
C SER A 71 -4.62 -1.08 -8.94
N TYR A 72 -5.06 0.10 -9.36
CA TYR A 72 -4.91 0.53 -10.74
C TYR A 72 -3.44 0.62 -11.20
N TYR A 73 -2.55 1.13 -10.34
CA TYR A 73 -1.14 1.28 -10.65
C TYR A 73 -0.34 -0.02 -10.58
N LEU A 74 -0.65 -0.93 -9.65
CA LEU A 74 0.27 -1.99 -9.21
C LEU A 74 -0.30 -3.41 -9.25
N HIS A 75 -1.55 -3.64 -9.66
CA HIS A 75 -2.18 -4.98 -9.53
C HIS A 75 -1.42 -6.14 -10.20
N ASP A 76 -0.62 -5.88 -11.24
CA ASP A 76 0.15 -6.93 -11.92
C ASP A 76 1.45 -7.31 -11.18
N CYS A 77 1.87 -6.48 -10.22
CA CYS A 77 3.19 -6.55 -9.59
C CYS A 77 3.14 -6.80 -8.08
N PHE A 78 2.01 -6.50 -7.44
CA PHE A 78 1.85 -6.59 -5.99
C PHE A 78 0.48 -7.12 -5.62
N ASN A 79 0.43 -8.00 -4.62
CA ASN A 79 -0.78 -8.30 -3.88
C ASN A 79 -1.13 -7.12 -2.93
N ILE A 80 -2.02 -6.23 -3.39
CA ILE A 80 -2.50 -5.09 -2.60
C ILE A 80 -3.70 -5.52 -1.77
N LEU A 81 -3.64 -5.25 -0.48
CA LEU A 81 -4.67 -5.64 0.48
C LEU A 81 -5.15 -4.40 1.26
N ASN A 82 -6.44 -4.36 1.54
CA ASN A 82 -7.03 -3.36 2.43
C ASN A 82 -7.31 -4.01 3.78
N PHE A 83 -6.84 -3.41 4.87
CA PHE A 83 -7.13 -3.85 6.23
C PHE A 83 -8.21 -2.94 6.83
N PRO A 84 -9.50 -3.29 6.71
CA PRO A 84 -10.58 -2.41 7.11
C PRO A 84 -10.67 -2.25 8.63
N ASP A 85 -11.17 -1.10 9.06
CA ASP A 85 -11.52 -0.86 10.45
C ASP A 85 -12.56 -1.88 10.93
N SER A 86 -12.45 -2.27 12.21
CA SER A 86 -13.47 -3.11 12.83
C SER A 86 -14.76 -2.31 13.01
N ASP A 87 -15.88 -2.94 12.68
CA ASP A 87 -17.24 -2.47 12.93
C ASP A 87 -17.73 -2.81 14.36
N ASP A 88 -16.81 -3.25 15.23
CA ASP A 88 -17.10 -3.54 16.63
C ASP A 88 -17.56 -2.28 17.39
N LEU A 89 -18.83 -2.27 17.79
CA LEU A 89 -19.34 -1.37 18.81
C LEU A 89 -19.17 -2.04 20.18
N TYR A 90 -18.35 -1.42 21.03
CA TYR A 90 -18.13 -1.92 22.39
C TYR A 90 -19.46 -2.01 23.15
N TYR A 91 -19.68 -3.15 23.81
CA TYR A 91 -20.85 -3.44 24.66
C TYR A 91 -22.19 -3.66 23.93
N GLU A 92 -22.20 -3.72 22.59
CA GLU A 92 -23.39 -4.10 21.83
C GLU A 92 -23.24 -5.52 21.27
N ASN A 93 -24.24 -6.38 21.49
CA ASN A 93 -24.33 -7.71 20.89
C ASN A 93 -24.80 -7.62 19.43
N PHE A 94 -24.13 -6.83 18.61
CA PHE A 94 -24.37 -6.85 17.16
C PHE A 94 -23.59 -8.00 16.51
N SER A 95 -24.20 -8.60 15.49
CA SER A 95 -23.50 -9.55 14.64
C SER A 95 -22.45 -8.79 13.82
N LYS A 96 -21.17 -9.04 14.10
CA LYS A 96 -20.03 -8.56 13.30
C LYS A 96 -20.30 -8.74 11.80
N ASN A 97 -19.93 -7.74 11.01
CA ASN A 97 -19.91 -7.87 9.57
C ASN A 97 -18.85 -8.90 9.17
N LYS A 98 -19.31 -10.06 8.71
CA LYS A 98 -18.43 -11.17 8.36
C LYS A 98 -17.47 -10.82 7.23
N ASP A 99 -17.85 -9.92 6.32
CA ASP A 99 -17.01 -9.55 5.18
C ASP A 99 -15.78 -8.75 5.65
N ILE A 100 -15.97 -7.83 6.60
CA ILE A 100 -14.88 -7.05 7.22
C ILE A 100 -13.90 -7.98 7.93
N GLU A 101 -14.40 -8.91 8.75
CA GLU A 101 -13.54 -9.88 9.45
C GLU A 101 -12.79 -10.80 8.50
N ILE A 102 -13.44 -11.27 7.43
CA ILE A 102 -12.81 -12.08 6.39
C ILE A 102 -11.65 -11.32 5.73
N ASP A 103 -11.85 -10.06 5.35
CA ASP A 103 -10.80 -9.27 4.69
C ASP A 103 -9.62 -8.96 5.62
N ARG A 104 -9.89 -8.73 6.91
CA ARG A 104 -8.85 -8.61 7.94
C ARG A 104 -8.05 -9.90 8.09
N ILE A 105 -8.72 -11.05 8.15
CA ILE A 105 -8.07 -12.36 8.23
C ILE A 105 -7.22 -12.61 6.97
N LYS A 106 -7.72 -12.28 5.77
CA LYS A 106 -6.94 -12.39 4.52
C LYS A 106 -5.66 -11.56 4.56
N CYS A 107 -5.71 -10.33 5.07
CA CYS A 107 -4.53 -9.49 5.24
C CYS A 107 -3.49 -10.17 6.15
N LEU A 108 -3.92 -10.61 7.33
CA LEU A 108 -3.03 -11.26 8.31
C LEU A 108 -2.46 -12.58 7.78
N ALA A 109 -3.27 -13.38 7.09
CA ALA A 109 -2.83 -14.61 6.45
C ALA A 109 -1.81 -14.36 5.34
N SER A 110 -1.99 -13.31 4.54
CA SER A 110 -1.01 -12.93 3.50
C SER A 110 0.31 -12.47 4.12
N MET A 111 0.29 -11.79 5.26
CA MET A 111 1.50 -11.40 5.99
C MET A 111 2.23 -12.63 6.54
N GLU A 112 1.51 -13.61 7.08
CA GLU A 112 2.09 -14.88 7.55
C GLU A 112 2.72 -15.67 6.40
N ALA A 113 2.02 -15.78 5.27
CA ALA A 113 2.53 -16.47 4.08
C ALA A 113 3.82 -15.82 3.58
N TYR A 114 3.88 -14.48 3.51
CA TYR A 114 5.11 -13.76 3.18
C TYR A 114 6.26 -14.10 4.14
N HIS A 115 5.98 -14.07 5.45
CA HIS A 115 6.99 -14.36 6.46
C HIS A 115 7.54 -15.79 6.35
N ARG A 116 6.66 -16.77 6.09
CA ARG A 116 7.04 -18.18 5.95
C ARG A 116 7.82 -18.45 4.66
N ASP A 117 7.31 -17.96 3.54
CA ASP A 117 7.77 -18.38 2.22
C ASP A 117 8.81 -17.42 1.61
N LYS A 118 9.00 -16.23 2.20
CA LYS A 118 9.82 -15.12 1.68
C LYS A 118 9.52 -14.77 0.21
N SER A 119 8.37 -15.18 -0.30
CA SER A 119 7.92 -14.88 -1.65
C SER A 119 7.55 -13.41 -1.72
N ILE A 120 8.01 -12.70 -2.75
CA ILE A 120 7.60 -11.32 -3.03
C ILE A 120 6.06 -11.27 -3.14
N PRO A 121 5.36 -10.28 -2.55
CA PRO A 121 3.93 -10.12 -2.71
C PRO A 121 3.54 -9.79 -4.15
#